data_AF-B3ML41-F1
#
_entry.id   AF-B3ML41-F1
#
_cell.length_a   1.000
_cell.length_b   1.000
_cell.length_c   1.000
_cell.angle_alpha   90.00
_cell.angle_beta   90.00
_cell.angle_gamma   90.00
#
_symmetry.space_group_name_H-M   'P 1'
#
loop_
_entity.id
_entity.type
_entity.pdbx_description
1 polymer ?
#
loop_
_entity_poly.entity_id
_entity_poly.type
_entity_poly.pdbx_seq_one_letter_code
_entity_poly.pdbx_strand_id
1 'polypeptide(L)'
;MARSERPKLVISLLWSLGGLLISLTPTDSAQIPGRSLSQSHFTVQAVERLYNKVLDSTIEDARLRRQHLNDSDAIDQQYFDNLDTITGNEDYYSTAYYIFAWINSQLMAHQPADKLLEEILPGEKVLIRNFFARVKVHLVKYLQVSHQNRPEFIANVTRLAGETEDLLIESYLRFPHNLQSQLPELQLMDYTKLAKSIFEGIATGIWSG
;
A
#
# COMPACT_ATOMS: atom_id res chain seq x y z
N MET A 1 -9.62 -51.52 -40.93
CA MET A 1 -9.80 -50.05 -40.80
C MET A 1 -11.28 -49.74 -40.94
N ALA A 2 -11.94 -49.37 -39.84
CA ALA A 2 -13.11 -48.48 -39.74
C ALA A 2 -13.53 -48.44 -38.27
N ARG A 3 -13.70 -47.24 -37.73
CA ARG A 3 -13.82 -46.89 -36.31
C ARG A 3 -15.13 -46.11 -36.15
N SER A 4 -16.04 -46.54 -35.27
CA SER A 4 -17.21 -45.81 -34.75
C SER A 4 -18.05 -46.85 -33.97
N GLU A 5 -18.59 -46.72 -32.75
CA GLU A 5 -18.91 -45.61 -31.84
C GLU A 5 -18.98 -46.18 -30.40
N ARG A 6 -18.87 -45.30 -29.41
CA ARG A 6 -19.31 -45.48 -28.01
C ARG A 6 -20.20 -44.26 -27.69
N PRO A 7 -20.87 -44.15 -26.53
CA PRO A 7 -21.59 -45.11 -25.67
C PRO A 7 -22.97 -44.51 -25.25
N LYS A 8 -23.72 -45.15 -24.34
CA LYS A 8 -24.28 -44.46 -23.13
C LYS A 8 -25.02 -45.45 -22.21
N LEU A 9 -24.45 -45.56 -21.00
CA LEU A 9 -25.00 -46.22 -19.83
C LEU A 9 -26.17 -45.41 -19.26
N VAL A 10 -27.20 -46.14 -18.86
CA VAL A 10 -28.42 -45.69 -18.20
C VAL A 10 -28.12 -45.40 -16.74
N ILE A 11 -28.43 -44.18 -16.27
CA ILE A 11 -28.56 -43.87 -14.84
C ILE A 11 -30.00 -43.47 -14.59
N SER A 12 -30.67 -44.36 -13.88
CA SER A 12 -31.94 -44.19 -13.19
C SER A 12 -31.67 -43.56 -11.82
N LEU A 13 -32.45 -42.57 -11.39
CA LEU A 13 -33.21 -42.58 -10.12
C LEU A 13 -33.84 -41.19 -9.80
N LEU A 14 -35.14 -41.23 -9.42
CA LEU A 14 -35.89 -40.33 -8.50
C LEU A 14 -36.27 -38.92 -9.05
N TRP A 15 -37.50 -38.60 -9.49
CA TRP A 15 -38.82 -38.54 -8.79
C TRP A 15 -38.69 -37.99 -7.35
N SER A 16 -39.34 -36.93 -6.89
CA SER A 16 -40.40 -36.04 -7.40
C SER A 16 -40.66 -34.92 -6.37
N LEU A 17 -41.11 -33.77 -6.87
CA LEU A 17 -41.94 -32.71 -6.25
C LEU A 17 -42.12 -32.62 -4.72
N GLY A 18 -41.92 -31.41 -4.18
CA GLY A 18 -42.62 -30.96 -2.98
C GLY A 18 -42.20 -29.58 -2.45
N GLY A 19 -43.07 -28.58 -2.59
CA GLY A 19 -43.28 -27.58 -1.52
C GLY A 19 -42.49 -26.28 -1.54
N LEU A 20 -43.09 -25.29 -2.20
CA LEU A 20 -42.94 -23.85 -1.95
C LEU A 20 -43.14 -23.51 -0.46
N LEU A 21 -42.12 -22.98 0.22
CA LEU A 21 -42.28 -22.09 1.38
C LEU A 21 -41.21 -20.99 1.34
N ILE A 22 -41.64 -19.80 0.93
CA ILE A 22 -40.89 -18.56 1.01
C ILE A 22 -41.01 -18.07 2.45
N SER A 23 -39.95 -18.23 3.24
CA SER A 23 -39.75 -17.45 4.47
C SER A 23 -38.85 -16.26 4.14
N LEU A 24 -39.49 -15.16 3.73
CA LEU A 24 -38.92 -13.82 3.76
C LEU A 24 -38.81 -13.40 5.23
N THR A 25 -37.65 -13.62 5.84
CA THR A 25 -37.24 -12.85 7.02
C THR A 25 -36.32 -11.74 6.54
N PRO A 26 -36.68 -10.44 6.70
CA PRO A 26 -35.69 -9.40 6.65
C PRO A 26 -34.89 -9.52 7.94
N THR A 27 -33.83 -10.32 7.93
CA THR A 27 -32.82 -10.24 8.97
C THR A 27 -32.08 -8.95 8.74
N ASP A 28 -32.47 -7.95 9.52
CA ASP A 28 -31.70 -6.76 9.81
C ASP A 28 -30.21 -7.11 9.79
N SER A 29 -29.50 -6.51 8.84
CA SER A 29 -28.05 -6.43 8.85
C SER A 29 -27.66 -5.53 10.02
N ALA A 30 -27.79 -6.06 11.23
CA ALA A 30 -27.08 -5.55 12.37
C ALA A 30 -25.59 -5.79 12.08
N GLN A 31 -24.96 -4.81 11.46
CA GLN A 31 -23.51 -4.67 11.46
C GLN A 31 -23.05 -4.79 12.91
N ILE A 32 -22.57 -5.97 13.32
CA ILE A 32 -22.02 -6.18 14.65
C ILE A 32 -20.81 -5.25 14.76
N PRO A 33 -20.86 -4.17 15.55
CA PRO A 33 -19.83 -3.13 15.52
C PRO A 33 -18.44 -3.71 15.84
N GLY A 34 -18.37 -4.69 16.74
CA GLY A 34 -17.12 -5.36 17.16
C GLY A 34 -16.43 -6.22 16.08
N ARG A 35 -17.16 -6.76 15.10
CA ARG A 35 -16.56 -7.56 14.01
C ARG A 35 -15.92 -6.67 12.95
N SER A 36 -16.51 -5.49 12.70
CA SER A 36 -15.95 -4.51 11.76
C SER A 36 -14.67 -3.86 12.31
N LEU A 37 -14.63 -3.53 13.61
CA LEU A 37 -13.50 -2.89 14.28
C LEU A 37 -12.27 -3.81 14.38
N SER A 38 -12.48 -5.10 14.66
CA SER A 38 -11.37 -6.07 14.67
C SER A 38 -10.82 -6.28 13.27
N GLN A 39 -11.69 -6.37 12.25
CA GLN A 39 -11.28 -6.58 10.88
C GLN A 39 -10.55 -5.35 10.27
N SER A 40 -11.00 -4.14 10.57
CA SER A 40 -10.30 -2.91 10.14
C SER A 40 -8.91 -2.86 10.76
N HIS A 41 -8.78 -3.12 12.06
CA HIS A 41 -7.50 -3.14 12.76
C HIS A 41 -6.50 -4.15 12.16
N PHE A 42 -6.94 -5.38 11.85
CA PHE A 42 -6.06 -6.36 11.18
C PHE A 42 -5.61 -5.91 9.80
N THR A 43 -6.52 -5.29 9.03
CA THR A 43 -6.18 -4.76 7.70
C THR A 43 -5.21 -3.60 7.83
N VAL A 44 -5.45 -2.64 8.72
CA VAL A 44 -4.57 -1.50 8.99
C VAL A 44 -3.16 -1.99 9.33
N GLN A 45 -3.01 -2.87 10.32
CA GLN A 45 -1.68 -3.38 10.70
C GLN A 45 -0.95 -4.10 9.56
N ALA A 46 -1.68 -4.83 8.72
CA ALA A 46 -1.09 -5.51 7.56
C ALA A 46 -0.61 -4.52 6.50
N VAL A 47 -1.41 -3.47 6.24
CA VAL A 47 -1.07 -2.40 5.30
C VAL A 47 0.12 -1.60 5.81
N GLU A 48 0.11 -1.18 7.08
CA GLU A 48 1.21 -0.45 7.71
C GLU A 48 2.51 -1.25 7.66
N ARG A 49 2.48 -2.55 8.00
CA ARG A 49 3.67 -3.39 7.89
C ARG A 49 4.26 -3.43 6.47
N LEU A 50 3.40 -3.50 5.46
CA LEU A 50 3.84 -3.48 4.06
C LEU A 50 4.40 -2.12 3.67
N TYR A 51 3.77 -1.04 4.14
CA TYR A 51 4.19 0.33 3.89
C TYR A 51 5.56 0.61 4.53
N ASN A 52 5.66 0.33 5.83
CA ASN A 52 6.87 0.42 6.64
C ASN A 52 8.04 -0.36 6.05
N LYS A 53 7.78 -1.57 5.53
CA LYS A 53 8.83 -2.36 4.89
C LYS A 53 9.48 -1.65 3.71
N VAL A 54 8.71 -0.91 2.91
CA VAL A 54 9.27 -0.13 1.79
C VAL A 54 10.13 1.00 2.34
N LEU A 55 9.62 1.77 3.31
CA LEU A 55 10.39 2.84 3.96
C LEU A 55 11.71 2.34 4.52
N ASP A 56 11.67 1.30 5.36
CA ASP A 56 12.86 0.70 5.97
C ASP A 56 13.87 0.25 4.90
N SER A 57 13.39 -0.49 3.89
CA SER A 57 14.28 -1.04 2.87
C SER A 57 14.93 0.06 2.02
N THR A 58 14.17 1.08 1.62
CA THR A 58 14.71 2.23 0.88
C THR A 58 15.73 2.99 1.73
N ILE A 59 15.40 3.27 2.99
CA ILE A 59 16.26 4.09 3.86
C ILE A 59 17.58 3.38 4.14
N GLU A 60 17.54 2.07 4.40
CA GLU A 60 18.76 1.30 4.59
C GLU A 60 19.61 1.23 3.30
N ASP A 61 18.98 1.05 2.13
CA ASP A 61 19.72 1.05 0.85
C ASP A 61 20.34 2.42 0.56
N ALA A 62 19.59 3.50 0.80
CA ALA A 62 20.07 4.87 0.66
C ALA A 62 21.23 5.17 1.63
N ARG A 63 21.12 4.74 2.89
CA ARG A 63 22.18 4.88 3.89
C ARG A 63 23.45 4.17 3.46
N LEU A 64 23.35 2.91 3.03
CA LEU A 64 24.50 2.12 2.59
C LEU A 64 25.18 2.73 1.37
N ARG A 65 24.39 3.17 0.37
CA ARG A 65 24.96 3.68 -0.87
C ARG A 65 25.62 5.03 -0.71
N ARG A 66 24.99 5.88 0.08
CA ARG A 66 25.54 7.19 0.37
C ARG A 66 26.94 7.12 0.97
N GLN A 67 27.23 6.15 1.84
CA GLN A 67 28.56 6.00 2.45
C GLN A 67 29.70 5.88 1.42
N HIS A 68 29.40 5.44 0.20
CA HIS A 68 30.39 5.32 -0.88
C HIS A 68 30.23 6.36 -1.99
N LEU A 69 29.21 7.22 -1.93
CA LEU A 69 28.95 8.28 -2.91
C LEU A 69 29.46 9.63 -2.37
N ASN A 70 30.75 9.89 -2.59
CA ASN A 70 31.44 11.10 -2.11
C ASN A 70 30.90 12.44 -2.68
N ASP A 71 30.08 12.40 -3.74
CA ASP A 71 29.59 13.59 -4.46
C ASP A 71 28.05 13.75 -4.39
N SER A 72 27.36 13.08 -3.46
CA SER A 72 25.89 13.17 -3.39
C SER A 72 25.45 14.36 -2.53
N ASP A 73 24.71 15.30 -3.12
CA ASP A 73 24.06 16.43 -2.45
C ASP A 73 22.66 16.09 -1.89
N ALA A 74 22.27 14.81 -1.89
CA ALA A 74 20.87 14.40 -1.76
C ALA A 74 20.25 14.68 -0.38
N ILE A 75 20.95 14.35 0.70
CA ILE A 75 20.49 14.44 2.10
C ILE A 75 21.71 14.40 3.03
N ASP A 76 21.68 14.95 4.25
CA ASP A 76 22.80 14.93 5.23
C ASP A 76 22.82 13.69 6.14
N GLN A 77 24.00 13.20 6.55
CA GLN A 77 24.12 11.89 7.25
C GLN A 77 23.40 11.96 8.59
N GLN A 78 23.41 13.17 9.16
CA GLN A 78 22.66 13.56 10.33
C GLN A 78 21.16 13.20 10.26
N TYR A 79 20.51 13.18 9.09
CA TYR A 79 19.11 12.76 9.02
C TYR A 79 18.93 11.27 9.31
N PHE A 80 19.84 10.42 8.83
CA PHE A 80 19.83 8.99 9.13
C PHE A 80 20.23 8.72 10.58
N ASP A 81 21.18 9.47 11.12
CA ASP A 81 21.61 9.34 12.51
C ASP A 81 20.49 9.78 13.48
N ASN A 82 19.78 10.86 13.15
CA ASN A 82 18.62 11.33 13.91
C ASN A 82 17.52 10.26 13.93
N LEU A 83 17.27 9.58 12.80
CA LEU A 83 16.28 8.51 12.70
C LEU A 83 16.55 7.39 13.73
N ASP A 84 17.82 7.03 13.95
CA ASP A 84 18.22 5.97 14.90
C ASP A 84 18.00 6.35 16.37
N THR A 85 17.87 7.64 16.67
CA THR A 85 17.58 8.11 18.05
C THR A 85 16.10 7.98 18.42
N ILE A 86 15.23 7.75 17.43
CA ILE A 86 13.79 7.70 17.64
C ILE A 86 13.37 6.32 18.15
N THR A 87 12.73 6.31 19.30
CA THR A 87 12.25 5.08 19.96
C THR A 87 10.75 4.82 19.75
N GLY A 88 10.00 5.84 19.32
CA GLY A 88 8.57 5.73 19.03
C GLY A 88 8.29 5.27 17.60
N ASN A 89 7.43 4.27 17.42
CA ASN A 89 7.09 3.70 16.12
C ASN A 89 6.56 4.75 15.13
N GLU A 90 5.61 5.58 15.58
CA GLU A 90 5.00 6.61 14.72
C GLU A 90 5.97 7.72 14.36
N ASP A 91 6.72 8.23 15.33
CA ASP A 91 7.70 9.28 15.06
C ASP A 91 8.82 8.76 14.15
N TYR A 92 9.24 7.49 14.32
CA TYR A 92 10.23 6.85 13.45
C TYR A 92 9.73 6.81 12.00
N TYR A 93 8.54 6.24 11.77
CA TYR A 93 8.04 6.07 10.42
C TYR A 93 7.57 7.37 9.77
N SER A 94 7.21 8.39 10.55
CA SER A 94 6.98 9.74 10.01
C SER A 94 8.27 10.42 9.55
N THR A 95 9.37 10.20 10.27
CA THR A 95 10.71 10.67 9.88
C THR A 95 11.22 9.90 8.66
N ALA A 96 11.02 8.58 8.66
CA ALA A 96 11.35 7.70 7.55
C ALA A 96 10.60 8.09 6.26
N TYR A 97 9.29 8.33 6.35
CA TYR A 97 8.47 8.83 5.24
C TYR A 97 9.04 10.12 4.68
N TYR A 98 9.45 11.04 5.55
CA TYR A 98 10.01 12.30 5.15
C TYR A 98 11.38 12.15 4.44
N ILE A 99 12.28 11.31 4.96
CA ILE A 99 13.56 11.00 4.30
C ILE A 99 13.30 10.39 2.91
N PHE A 100 12.37 9.43 2.83
CA PHE A 100 11.97 8.82 1.57
C PHE A 100 11.45 9.87 0.57
N ALA A 101 10.59 10.78 1.01
CA ALA A 101 10.04 11.85 0.17
C ALA A 101 11.12 12.84 -0.29
N TRP A 102 12.09 13.15 0.57
CA TRP A 102 13.23 14.00 0.24
C TRP A 102 14.08 13.38 -0.85
N ILE A 103 14.50 12.12 -0.67
CA ILE A 103 15.34 11.40 -1.65
C ILE A 103 14.67 11.39 -3.03
N ASN A 104 13.34 11.27 -3.07
CA ASN A 104 12.56 11.24 -4.30
C ASN A 104 12.08 12.61 -4.81
N SER A 105 12.45 13.71 -4.14
CA SER A 105 11.92 15.05 -4.43
C SER A 105 12.22 15.52 -5.86
N GLN A 106 13.40 15.19 -6.39
CA GLN A 106 13.80 15.53 -7.76
C GLN A 106 12.88 14.89 -8.80
N LEU A 107 12.43 13.63 -8.60
CA LEU A 107 11.46 13.00 -9.49
C LEU A 107 10.12 13.75 -9.50
N MET A 108 9.64 14.15 -8.32
CA MET A 108 8.38 14.88 -8.18
C MET A 108 8.47 16.30 -8.78
N ALA A 109 9.64 16.93 -8.66
CA ALA A 109 9.94 18.21 -9.27
C ALA A 109 10.26 18.14 -10.77
N HIS A 110 10.24 16.94 -11.38
CA HIS A 110 10.64 16.70 -12.78
C HIS A 110 12.07 17.19 -13.07
N GLN A 111 12.94 17.10 -12.08
CA GLN A 111 14.35 17.42 -12.15
C GLN A 111 15.18 16.15 -12.43
N PRO A 112 16.40 16.29 -12.98
CA PRO A 112 17.33 15.17 -13.09
C PRO A 112 17.59 14.56 -11.71
N ALA A 113 17.54 13.23 -11.63
CA ALA A 113 17.89 12.49 -10.44
C ALA A 113 19.40 12.62 -10.15
N ASP A 114 19.76 12.79 -8.88
CA ASP A 114 21.14 12.68 -8.44
C ASP A 114 21.60 11.22 -8.40
N LYS A 115 22.91 11.02 -8.23
CA LYS A 115 23.54 9.70 -8.23
C LYS A 115 22.95 8.75 -7.17
N LEU A 116 22.54 9.26 -6.01
CA LEU A 116 21.99 8.41 -4.95
C LEU A 116 20.63 7.86 -5.40
N LEU A 117 19.77 8.74 -5.90
CA LEU A 117 18.46 8.39 -6.40
C LEU A 117 18.56 7.44 -7.61
N GLU A 118 19.44 7.71 -8.57
CA GLU A 118 19.70 6.83 -9.72
C GLU A 118 20.02 5.39 -9.31
N GLU A 119 20.79 5.23 -8.23
CA GLU A 119 21.23 3.93 -7.75
C GLU A 119 20.17 3.14 -6.97
N ILE A 120 19.35 3.81 -6.16
CA ILE A 120 18.31 3.13 -5.35
C ILE A 120 17.00 2.92 -6.11
N LEU A 121 16.67 3.81 -7.04
CA LEU A 121 15.35 3.88 -7.67
C LEU A 121 14.90 2.55 -8.32
N PRO A 122 15.77 1.79 -9.02
CA PRO A 122 15.37 0.50 -9.58
C PRO A 122 14.88 -0.50 -8.53
N GLY A 123 15.58 -0.58 -7.38
CA GLY A 123 15.23 -1.45 -6.27
C GLY A 123 13.96 -0.98 -5.56
N GLU A 124 13.87 0.32 -5.32
CA GLU A 124 12.69 0.96 -4.72
C GLU A 124 11.41 0.71 -5.52
N LYS A 125 11.44 0.89 -6.85
CA LYS A 125 10.29 0.60 -7.72
C LYS A 125 9.81 -0.85 -7.61
N VAL A 126 10.74 -1.80 -7.46
CA VAL A 126 10.39 -3.21 -7.23
C VAL A 126 9.69 -3.39 -5.88
N LEU A 127 10.19 -2.75 -4.82
CA LEU A 127 9.59 -2.80 -3.48
C LEU A 127 8.17 -2.23 -3.49
N ILE A 128 7.96 -1.09 -4.16
CA ILE A 128 6.66 -0.44 -4.23
C ILE A 128 5.65 -1.26 -5.06
N ARG A 129 6.06 -1.83 -6.19
CA ARG A 129 5.18 -2.77 -6.94
C ARG A 129 4.75 -3.94 -6.06
N ASN A 130 5.70 -4.51 -5.30
CA ASN A 130 5.42 -5.59 -4.37
C ASN A 130 4.48 -5.15 -3.23
N PHE A 131 4.61 -3.91 -2.76
CA PHE A 131 3.68 -3.30 -1.82
C PHE A 131 2.26 -3.32 -2.42
N PHE A 132 2.03 -2.74 -3.60
CA PHE A 132 0.70 -2.68 -4.21
C PHE A 132 0.12 -4.07 -4.51
N ALA A 133 0.95 -5.02 -4.98
CA ALA A 133 0.54 -6.39 -5.21
C ALA A 133 0.01 -7.07 -3.93
N ARG A 134 0.67 -6.84 -2.79
CA ARG A 134 0.32 -7.45 -1.49
C ARG A 134 -0.83 -6.70 -0.82
N VAL A 135 -0.82 -5.37 -0.85
CA VAL A 135 -1.86 -4.54 -0.23
C VAL A 135 -3.22 -4.83 -0.85
N LYS A 136 -3.27 -5.08 -2.17
CA LYS A 136 -4.47 -5.52 -2.88
C LYS A 136 -5.14 -6.70 -2.20
N VAL A 137 -4.38 -7.72 -1.79
CA VAL A 137 -4.92 -8.94 -1.18
C VAL A 137 -5.64 -8.62 0.12
N HIS A 138 -5.05 -7.76 0.95
CA HIS A 138 -5.64 -7.32 2.21
C HIS A 138 -6.89 -6.46 1.99
N LEU A 139 -6.85 -5.54 1.02
CA LEU A 139 -7.99 -4.67 0.68
C LEU A 139 -9.16 -5.45 0.08
N VAL A 140 -8.92 -6.38 -0.84
CA VAL A 140 -9.97 -7.23 -1.41
C VAL A 140 -10.64 -8.07 -0.32
N LYS A 141 -9.84 -8.69 0.56
CA LYS A 141 -10.38 -9.47 1.68
C LYS A 141 -11.21 -8.60 2.62
N TYR A 142 -10.73 -7.39 2.92
CA TYR A 142 -11.45 -6.44 3.75
C TYR A 142 -12.82 -6.09 3.15
N LEU A 143 -12.85 -5.66 1.88
CA LEU A 143 -14.06 -5.26 1.16
C LEU A 143 -15.09 -6.39 1.07
N GLN A 144 -14.64 -7.63 0.86
CA GLN A 144 -15.51 -8.81 0.84
C GLN A 144 -16.18 -9.04 2.20
N VAL A 145 -15.41 -8.94 3.29
CA VAL A 145 -15.91 -9.16 4.65
C VAL A 145 -16.78 -8.00 5.13
N SER A 146 -16.48 -6.77 4.72
CA SER A 146 -17.27 -5.57 5.05
C SER A 146 -18.45 -5.34 4.10
N HIS A 147 -18.67 -6.23 3.12
CA HIS A 147 -19.71 -6.13 2.10
C HIS A 147 -19.69 -4.81 1.32
N GLN A 148 -18.50 -4.24 1.11
CA GLN A 148 -18.31 -3.03 0.31
C GLN A 148 -17.87 -3.37 -1.11
N ASN A 149 -18.37 -2.62 -2.09
CA ASN A 149 -17.96 -2.75 -3.49
C ASN A 149 -17.17 -1.51 -3.94
N ARG A 150 -15.88 -1.68 -4.26
CA ARG A 150 -14.97 -0.61 -4.68
C ARG A 150 -14.10 -1.07 -5.87
N PRO A 151 -14.70 -1.37 -7.03
CA PRO A 151 -13.99 -2.03 -8.14
C PRO A 151 -12.91 -1.13 -8.75
N GLU A 152 -13.18 0.17 -8.89
CA GLU A 152 -12.23 1.15 -9.44
C GLU A 152 -11.01 1.32 -8.54
N PHE A 153 -11.21 1.37 -7.21
CA PHE A 153 -10.12 1.44 -6.25
C PHE A 153 -9.20 0.22 -6.35
N ILE A 154 -9.77 -0.99 -6.37
CA ILE A 154 -9.00 -2.23 -6.52
C ILE A 154 -8.33 -2.32 -7.90
N ALA A 155 -8.99 -1.85 -8.96
CA ALA A 155 -8.39 -1.79 -10.29
C ALA A 155 -7.17 -0.87 -10.32
N ASN A 156 -7.25 0.32 -9.71
CA ASN A 156 -6.12 1.23 -9.61
C ASN A 156 -4.96 0.65 -8.79
N VAL A 157 -5.24 0.06 -7.62
CA VAL A 157 -4.22 -0.64 -6.81
C VAL A 157 -3.58 -1.78 -7.61
N THR A 158 -4.37 -2.50 -8.41
CA THR A 158 -3.86 -3.58 -9.28
C THR A 158 -2.96 -3.03 -10.38
N ARG A 159 -3.35 -1.92 -11.02
CA ARG A 159 -2.55 -1.27 -12.06
C ARG A 159 -1.19 -0.84 -11.52
N LEU A 160 -1.16 -0.24 -10.34
CA LEU A 160 0.08 0.21 -9.68
C LEU A 160 1.07 -0.92 -9.36
N ALA A 161 0.60 -2.16 -9.21
CA ALA A 161 1.49 -3.32 -9.04
C ALA A 161 2.29 -3.66 -10.32
N GLY A 162 1.84 -3.19 -11.50
CA GLY A 162 2.53 -3.36 -12.78
C GLY A 162 3.18 -2.08 -13.32
N GLU A 163 3.14 -0.99 -12.56
CA GLU A 163 3.64 0.32 -12.98
C GLU A 163 5.18 0.36 -12.99
N THR A 164 5.74 1.06 -13.98
CA THR A 164 7.19 1.19 -14.17
C THR A 164 7.65 2.64 -14.18
N GLU A 165 6.74 3.58 -14.41
CA GLU A 165 7.02 5.01 -14.45
C GLU A 165 7.24 5.59 -13.05
N ASP A 166 7.84 6.78 -12.98
CA ASP A 166 8.16 7.46 -11.71
C ASP A 166 6.91 7.89 -10.92
N LEU A 167 5.75 7.97 -11.60
CA LEU A 167 4.44 8.18 -10.97
C LEU A 167 4.11 7.11 -9.91
N LEU A 168 4.78 5.96 -9.96
CA LEU A 168 4.68 4.91 -8.96
C LEU A 168 5.08 5.41 -7.56
N ILE A 169 6.14 6.24 -7.49
CA ILE A 169 6.66 6.80 -6.23
C ILE A 169 5.64 7.76 -5.62
N GLU A 170 5.10 8.67 -6.44
CA GLU A 170 4.05 9.59 -6.02
C GLU A 170 2.80 8.84 -5.54
N SER A 171 2.42 7.79 -6.26
CA SER A 171 1.27 6.95 -5.90
C SER A 171 1.47 6.25 -4.55
N TYR A 172 2.69 5.83 -4.24
CA TYR A 172 3.04 5.25 -2.95
C TYR A 172 3.00 6.28 -1.82
N LEU A 173 3.57 7.47 -2.03
CA LEU A 173 3.55 8.55 -1.03
C LEU A 173 2.15 9.04 -0.70
N ARG A 174 1.25 9.06 -1.68
CA ARG A 174 -0.15 9.46 -1.51
C ARG A 174 -1.06 8.32 -1.03
N PHE A 175 -0.56 7.09 -0.97
CA PHE A 175 -1.39 5.93 -0.67
C PHE A 175 -2.13 6.04 0.67
N PRO A 176 -1.53 6.46 1.81
CA PRO A 176 -2.26 6.61 3.07
C PRO A 176 -3.46 7.55 2.97
N HIS A 177 -3.28 8.70 2.33
CA HIS A 177 -4.35 9.68 2.12
C HIS A 177 -5.43 9.14 1.17
N ASN A 178 -5.01 8.55 0.05
CA ASN A 178 -5.94 7.94 -0.91
C ASN A 178 -6.76 6.82 -0.25
N LEU A 179 -6.14 5.97 0.58
CA LEU A 179 -6.83 4.92 1.32
C LEU A 179 -7.86 5.53 2.27
N GLN A 180 -7.49 6.53 3.07
CA GLN A 180 -8.40 7.20 4.00
C GLN A 180 -9.58 7.86 3.28
N SER A 181 -9.37 8.44 2.09
CA SER A 181 -10.45 9.05 1.30
C SER A 181 -11.48 8.03 0.79
N GLN A 182 -11.03 6.80 0.49
CA GLN A 182 -11.87 5.74 -0.08
C GLN A 182 -12.50 4.86 1.01
N LEU A 183 -11.76 4.64 2.10
CA LEU A 183 -12.04 3.73 3.21
C LEU A 183 -11.64 4.43 4.53
N PRO A 184 -12.41 5.42 5.00
CA PRO A 184 -12.08 6.25 6.17
C PRO A 184 -11.97 5.47 7.48
N GLU A 185 -12.46 4.23 7.52
CA GLU A 185 -12.34 3.30 8.63
C GLU A 185 -11.00 2.55 8.67
N LEU A 186 -10.22 2.59 7.58
CA LEU A 186 -8.86 2.06 7.50
C LEU A 186 -7.83 3.18 7.70
N GLN A 187 -7.88 3.79 8.89
CA GLN A 187 -6.95 4.86 9.26
C GLN A 187 -5.59 4.26 9.56
N LEU A 188 -4.61 4.60 8.74
CA LEU A 188 -3.21 4.31 9.01
C LEU A 188 -2.64 5.39 9.95
N MET A 189 -1.50 5.08 10.55
CA MET A 189 -0.61 6.02 11.23
C MET A 189 -0.35 7.30 10.42
N ASP A 190 -0.13 8.44 11.08
CA ASP A 190 0.17 9.70 10.38
C ASP A 190 1.65 9.75 9.95
N TYR A 191 1.96 9.05 8.86
CA TYR A 191 3.26 9.10 8.19
C TYR A 191 3.67 10.52 7.79
N THR A 192 2.71 11.42 7.58
CA THR A 192 2.97 12.78 7.11
C THR A 192 3.15 13.79 8.24
N LYS A 193 3.07 13.39 9.51
CA LYS A 193 3.14 14.27 10.68
C LYS A 193 4.36 15.19 10.65
N LEU A 194 5.54 14.64 10.34
CA LEU A 194 6.78 15.41 10.26
C LEU A 194 6.90 16.21 8.95
N ALA A 195 6.35 15.70 7.85
CA ALA A 195 6.27 16.47 6.61
C ALA A 195 5.37 17.72 6.78
N LYS A 196 4.23 17.59 7.47
CA LYS A 196 3.31 18.70 7.76
C LYS A 196 3.97 19.80 8.59
N SER A 197 4.69 19.46 9.66
CA SER A 197 5.39 20.47 10.48
C SER A 197 6.44 21.26 9.68
N ILE A 198 7.01 20.64 8.66
CA ILE A 198 7.94 21.27 7.72
C ILE A 198 7.20 22.15 6.71
N PHE A 199 6.11 21.67 6.09
CA PHE A 199 5.27 22.43 5.16
C PHE A 199 4.57 23.63 5.82
N GLU A 200 4.23 23.52 7.11
CA GLU A 200 3.62 24.59 7.93
C GLU A 200 4.66 25.59 8.47
N GLY A 201 5.94 25.46 8.09
CA GLY A 201 6.96 26.50 8.28
C GLY A 201 7.76 26.41 9.59
N ILE A 202 7.80 25.27 10.28
CA ILE A 202 8.62 25.10 11.50
C ILE A 202 10.07 24.71 11.16
N ALA A 203 10.33 24.18 9.96
CA ALA A 203 11.68 23.94 9.47
C ALA A 203 11.81 24.42 8.01
N THR A 204 12.24 25.67 7.88
CA THR A 204 12.57 26.33 6.61
C THR A 204 13.80 25.68 5.97
N GLY A 205 13.64 24.95 4.86
CA GLY A 205 14.84 24.48 4.13
C GLY A 205 14.68 23.60 2.89
N ILE A 206 13.47 23.21 2.48
CA ILE A 206 13.34 22.05 1.54
C ILE A 206 12.54 22.38 0.29
N TRP A 207 11.66 23.38 0.36
CA TRP A 207 10.78 23.75 -0.77
C TRP A 207 11.12 25.11 -1.39
N SER A 208 12.26 25.70 -1.02
CA SER A 208 12.80 26.90 -1.66
C SER A 208 13.99 26.52 -2.53
N GLY A 209 13.68 25.99 -3.72
CA GLY A 209 14.60 25.78 -4.84
C GLY A 209 13.87 26.06 -6.13
#